data_AF-A0A967JWE5-F1
#
_entry.id   AF-A0A967JWE5-F1
#
_cell.length_a   1.000
_cell.length_b   1.000
_cell.length_c   1.000
_cell.angle_alpha   90.00
_cell.angle_beta   90.00
_cell.angle_gamma   90.00
#
_symmetry.space_group_name_H-M   'P 1'
#
loop_
_entity.id
_entity.type
_entity.pdbx_description
1 polymer ?
#
loop_
_entity_poly.entity_id
_entity_poly.type
_entity_poly.pdbx_seq_one_letter_code
_entity_poly.pdbx_strand_id
1 'polypeptide(L)' 'MPLTPQDVQDKQFATVRLKEGYDMEEVDDFLDEVQAELERLHRENEELRDRLAAVTRGGGLAA' A
#
# COMPACT_ATOMS: atom_id res chain seq x y z
N MET A 1 -10.30 -5.38 -5.19
CA MET A 1 -9.75 -4.04 -4.93
C MET A 1 -8.41 -4.25 -4.24
N PRO A 2 -7.31 -3.64 -4.70
CA PRO A 2 -6.05 -3.69 -3.98
C PRO A 2 -6.21 -2.95 -2.64
N LEU A 3 -5.52 -3.41 -1.61
CA LEU A 3 -5.47 -2.77 -0.30
C LEU A 3 -4.88 -1.36 -0.47
N THR A 4 -5.53 -0.34 0.09
CA THR A 4 -5.00 1.02 0.10
C THR A 4 -4.27 1.32 1.43
N PRO A 5 -3.34 2.29 1.46
CA PRO A 5 -2.75 2.75 2.72
C PRO A 5 -3.82 3.20 3.74
N GLN A 6 -4.88 3.84 3.26
CA GLN A 6 -6.02 4.25 4.09
C GLN A 6 -6.73 3.05 4.72
N ASP A 7 -6.89 1.95 3.98
CA ASP A 7 -7.50 0.72 4.50
C ASP A 7 -6.67 0.08 5.63
N VAL A 8 -5.35 0.29 5.62
CA VAL A 8 -4.45 -0.16 6.70
C VAL A 8 -4.62 0.72 7.93
N GLN A 9 -4.63 2.04 7.74
CA GLN A 9 -4.83 3.02 8.82
C GLN A 9 -6.19 2.86 9.52
N ASP A 10 -7.25 2.66 8.75
CA ASP A 10 -8.62 2.55 9.29
C ASP A 10 -8.93 1.16 9.86
N LYS A 11 -7.97 0.23 9.84
CA LYS A 11 -8.17 -1.15 10.26
C LYS A 11 -8.28 -1.25 11.78
N GLN A 12 -9.42 -1.75 12.25
CA GLN A 12 -9.60 -2.10 13.66
C GLN A 12 -9.59 -3.62 13.86
N PHE A 13 -8.75 -4.08 14.79
CA PHE A 13 -8.69 -5.47 15.20
C PHE A 13 -9.55 -5.73 16.44
N ALA A 14 -10.17 -6.91 16.51
CA ALA A 14 -10.95 -7.30 17.67
C ALA A 14 -10.01 -7.66 18.84
N THR A 15 -10.31 -7.15 20.03
CA THR A 15 -9.55 -7.50 21.24
C THR A 15 -9.98 -8.87 21.77
N VAL A 16 -9.01 -9.68 22.20
CA VAL A 16 -9.25 -11.00 22.80
C VAL A 16 -8.84 -11.00 24.26
N ARG A 17 -9.67 -11.57 25.15
CA ARG A 17 -9.41 -11.59 26.61
C ARG A 17 -9.11 -12.98 27.17
N LEU A 18 -9.49 -14.04 26.44
CA LEU A 18 -9.38 -15.44 26.88
C LEU A 18 -8.35 -16.25 26.06
N LYS A 19 -7.68 -15.60 25.11
CA LYS A 19 -6.70 -16.21 24.22
C LYS A 19 -5.48 -15.29 24.16
N GLU A 20 -4.33 -15.88 23.87
CA GLU A 20 -3.14 -15.11 23.52
C GLU A 20 -3.45 -14.24 22.29
N GLY A 21 -3.04 -12.98 22.37
CA GLY A 21 -3.15 -11.99 21.31
C GLY A 21 -1.81 -11.30 21.13
N TYR A 22 -1.67 -10.60 20.02
CA TYR A 22 -0.51 -9.74 19.79
C TYR A 22 -0.58 -8.52 20.71
N ASP A 23 0.59 -7.96 21.01
CA ASP A 23 0.68 -6.67 21.66
C ASP A 23 0.13 -5.59 20.71
N MET A 24 -0.68 -4.68 21.24
CA MET A 24 -1.33 -3.66 20.42
C MET A 24 -0.33 -2.64 19.89
N GLU A 25 0.65 -2.22 20.69
CA GLU A 25 1.67 -1.26 20.26
C GLU A 25 2.56 -1.90 19.19
N GLU A 26 2.95 -3.17 19.35
CA GLU A 26 3.74 -3.89 18.33
C GLU A 26 2.98 -4.03 17.00
N VAL A 27 1.67 -4.30 17.06
CA VAL A 27 0.82 -4.35 15.87
C VAL A 27 0.69 -2.98 15.22
N ASP A 28 0.47 -1.92 16.01
CA ASP A 28 0.32 -0.56 15.49
C ASP A 28 1.63 -0.08 14.83
N ASP A 29 2.79 -0.30 15.47
CA ASP A 29 4.11 0.02 14.91
C ASP A 29 4.36 -0.68 13.57
N PHE A 30 3.99 -1.97 13.47
CA PHE A 30 4.11 -2.71 12.22
C PHE A 30 3.17 -2.19 11.13
N LEU A 31 1.94 -1.79 11.49
CA LEU A 31 0.98 -1.23 10.54
C LEU A 31 1.43 0.12 9.99
N ASP A 32 2.11 0.94 10.79
CA ASP A 32 2.73 2.18 10.33
C ASP A 32 3.81 1.92 9.27
N GLU A 33 4.68 0.92 9.48
CA GLU A 33 5.69 0.50 8.49
C GLU A 33 5.03 0.00 7.20
N VAL A 34 3.99 -0.84 7.32
CA VAL A 34 3.22 -1.37 6.19
C VAL A 34 2.55 -0.25 5.41
N GLN A 35 1.94 0.73 6.10
CA GLN A 35 1.30 1.88 5.47
C GLN A 35 2.33 2.68 4.66
N ALA A 36 3.47 3.04 5.27
CA ALA A 36 4.52 3.81 4.61
C ALA A 36 5.04 3.13 3.34
N GLU A 37 5.22 1.81 3.38
CA GLU A 37 5.68 1.03 2.23
C GLU A 37 4.61 0.91 1.14
N LEU A 38 3.33 0.72 1.51
CA LEU A 38 2.22 0.71 0.56
C LEU A 38 2.09 2.05 -0.18
N GLU A 39 2.24 3.17 0.52
CA GLU A 39 2.26 4.49 -0.10
C GLU A 39 3.43 4.64 -1.07
N ARG A 40 4.62 4.17 -0.68
CA ARG A 40 5.81 4.20 -1.54
C ARG A 40 5.58 3.40 -2.83
N LEU A 41 5.07 2.18 -2.70
CA LEU A 41 4.76 1.29 -3.83
C LEU A 41 3.68 1.87 -4.73
N HIS A 42 2.63 2.49 -4.18
CA HIS A 42 1.60 3.12 -4.99
C HIS A 42 2.14 4.29 -5.80
N ARG A 43 2.92 5.19 -5.19
CA ARG A 43 3.58 6.30 -5.91
C ARG A 43 4.50 5.78 -7.02
N GLU A 44 5.34 4.80 -6.71
CA GLU A 44 6.25 4.19 -7.68
C GLU A 44 5.47 3.54 -8.84
N ASN A 45 4.36 2.87 -8.54
CA ASN A 45 3.52 2.25 -9.56
C ASN A 45 2.84 3.28 -10.47
N GLU A 46 2.37 4.39 -9.92
CA GLU A 46 1.83 5.52 -10.68
C GLU A 46 2.89 6.13 -11.61
N GLU A 47 4.09 6.40 -11.10
CA GLU A 47 5.20 6.91 -11.91
C GLU A 47 5.56 5.95 -13.06
N LEU A 48 5.66 4.65 -12.77
CA LEU A 48 5.95 3.63 -13.78
C LEU A 48 4.86 3.54 -14.84
N ARG A 49 3.57 3.66 -14.45
CA ARG A 49 2.44 3.70 -15.39
C ARG A 49 2.50 4.94 -16.27
N ASP A 50 2.82 6.10 -15.73
CA ASP A 50 2.96 7.34 -16.48
C ASP A 50 4.11 7.27 -17.49
N ARG A 51 5.26 6.73 -17.06
CA ARG A 51 6.42 6.48 -17.93
C ARG A 51 6.08 5.50 -19.05
N LEU A 52 5.39 4.40 -18.74
CA LEU A 52 4.95 3.44 -19.74
C LEU A 52 4.00 4.09 -20.75
N ALA A 53 3.01 4.86 -20.27
CA ALA A 53 2.07 5.54 -21.13
C ALA A 53 2.76 6.57 -22.04
N ALA A 54 3.78 7.29 -21.54
CA ALA A 54 4.58 8.20 -22.35
C ALA A 54 5.36 7.47 -23.46
N VAL A 55 5.99 6.34 -23.14
CA VAL A 55 6.71 5.49 -24.11
C VAL A 55 5.75 4.91 -25.15
N THR A 56 4.60 4.38 -24.75
CA THR A 56 3.60 3.84 -25.68
C THR A 56 3.06 4.91 -26.62
N ARG A 57 2.82 6.14 -26.14
CA ARG A 57 2.40 7.27 -26.98
C ARG A 57 3.49 7.70 -27.96
N GLY A 58 4.76 7.65 -27.56
CA GLY A 58 5.91 7.98 -28.42
C GLY A 58 6.24 6.90 -29.46
N GLY A 59 6.03 5.63 -29.13
CA GLY A 59 6.26 4.48 -30.03
C GLY A 59 5.20 4.33 -31.13
N GLY A 60 4.01 4.90 -30.96
CA GLY A 60 2.92 4.83 -31.95
C GLY A 60 3.07 5.76 -33.16
N LEU A 61 4.03 6.69 -33.14
CA LEU A 61 4.27 7.65 -34.25
C LEU A 61 5.40 7.22 -35.19
N ALA A 62 6.00 6.04 -34.96
CA ALA A 62 7.13 5.53 -35.73
C ALA A 62 6.81 4.24 -36.54
N ALA A 63 5.53 3.92 -36.73
CA ALA A 63 5.07 2.80 -37.56
C ALA A 63 4.27 3.28 -38.78
#